data_AF-W5SKH8-F1
#
_entry.id   AF-W5SKH8-F1
#
_cell.length_a   1.000
_cell.length_b   1.000
_cell.length_c   1.000
_cell.angle_alpha   90.00
_cell.angle_beta   90.00
_cell.angle_gamma   90.00
#
_symmetry.space_group_name_H-M   'P 1'
#
loop_
_entity.id
_entity.type
_entity.pdbx_description
1 polymer ?
#
loop_
_entity_poly.entity_id
_entity_poly.type
_entity_poly.pdbx_seq_one_letter_code
_entity_poly.pdbx_strand_id
1 'polypeptide(L)'
;MSRMDMGVLIIVALNLFISCSAVRKDNFGDVRKVVFSKHLDNFDLPNLDLYITEGLDLYRDLPMPITPYESLKRKVQAFRISLDVGSKGFDKSKFDGMFNGFNNNYYFKDDYSKNCVYIAMKYNVAYLEKVKRIVDRLMSVKIDDPVMVSKYENTALNFLIVLQDIGIYVLDVVEENGELLSNSNLDMLQEDNDLDSINSISVALDNLSKQKEDVFNLLIDNIENIVNLKKIASIKYELDLIIGNNGDIFNKVDSKSGLFGFKEIIKEKIVDLKEQRARKARIYLKLKGDSDKQKSKKEN
;
A
#
# COMPACT_ATOMS: atom_id res chain seq x y z
N MET A 1 48.57 -2.79 27.71
CA MET A 1 47.42 -3.43 27.05
C MET A 1 46.25 -2.45 27.16
N SER A 2 45.96 -1.75 26.06
CA SER A 2 45.16 -0.52 26.03
C SER A 2 43.66 -0.84 25.97
N ARG A 3 42.85 -0.07 26.70
CA ARG A 3 41.37 -0.15 26.73
C ARG A 3 40.69 0.18 25.38
N MET A 4 41.44 0.50 24.32
CA MET A 4 40.91 0.73 22.98
C MET A 4 40.71 -0.57 22.17
N ASP A 5 41.35 -1.68 22.54
CA ASP A 5 41.26 -2.93 21.76
C ASP A 5 40.01 -3.77 22.08
N MET A 6 39.31 -3.47 23.18
CA MET A 6 38.11 -4.21 23.60
C MET A 6 36.81 -3.68 22.96
N GLY A 7 36.80 -2.43 22.48
CA GLY A 7 35.63 -1.80 21.83
C GLY A 7 35.44 -2.22 20.36
N VAL A 8 36.54 -2.53 19.66
CA VAL A 8 36.50 -2.91 18.24
C VAL A 8 36.04 -4.37 18.08
N LEU A 9 36.34 -5.24 19.04
CA LEU A 9 35.91 -6.65 19.03
C LEU A 9 34.40 -6.84 19.18
N ILE A 10 33.69 -5.93 19.85
CA ILE A 10 32.22 -6.02 20.01
C ILE A 10 31.48 -5.59 18.73
N ILE A 11 32.02 -4.64 17.96
CA ILE A 11 31.41 -4.18 16.71
C ILE A 11 31.59 -5.20 15.57
N VAL A 12 32.70 -5.94 15.56
CA VAL A 12 32.93 -7.02 14.58
C VAL A 12 32.08 -8.27 14.89
N ALA A 13 31.86 -8.59 16.17
CA ALA A 13 31.02 -9.73 16.55
C ALA A 13 29.52 -9.51 16.26
N LEU A 14 29.02 -8.27 16.33
CA LEU A 14 27.62 -7.96 15.99
C LEU A 14 27.31 -8.03 14.48
N ASN A 15 28.29 -7.73 13.62
CA ASN A 15 28.12 -7.86 12.17
C ASN A 15 28.23 -9.32 11.68
N LEU A 16 28.88 -10.20 12.43
CA LEU A 16 28.97 -11.63 12.10
C LEU A 16 27.71 -12.42 12.48
N PHE A 17 26.90 -11.95 13.42
CA PHE A 17 25.63 -12.62 13.79
C PHE A 17 24.47 -12.34 12.82
N ILE A 18 24.59 -11.37 11.92
CA ILE A 18 23.56 -11.07 10.90
C ILE A 18 23.76 -11.88 9.61
N SER A 19 24.91 -12.58 9.45
CA SER A 19 25.22 -13.36 8.22
C SER A 19 25.17 -14.88 8.37
N CYS A 20 24.61 -15.43 9.45
CA CYS A 20 24.37 -16.86 9.59
C CYS A 20 22.88 -17.18 9.74
N SER A 21 22.16 -17.15 8.61
CA SER A 21 20.92 -17.90 8.40
C SER A 21 20.79 -18.21 6.90
N ALA A 22 21.49 -19.25 6.47
CA ALA A 22 21.29 -19.91 5.18
C ALA A 22 19.82 -20.34 5.04
N VAL A 23 19.09 -19.91 4.01
CA VAL A 23 19.00 -20.57 2.70
C VAL A 23 18.73 -22.09 2.79
N ARG A 24 17.44 -22.45 2.63
CA ARG A 24 16.93 -23.59 1.82
C ARG A 24 15.74 -23.03 1.03
N LYS A 25 15.86 -22.73 -0.27
CA LYS A 25 15.56 -23.58 -1.47
C LYS A 25 14.11 -24.13 -1.42
N ASP A 26 13.21 -23.78 -2.33
CA ASP A 26 13.29 -24.09 -3.77
C ASP A 26 12.59 -23.10 -4.76
N ASN A 27 13.26 -22.92 -5.91
CA ASN A 27 12.76 -22.87 -7.31
C ASN A 27 11.94 -21.68 -7.87
N PHE A 28 12.60 -20.71 -8.54
CA PHE A 28 12.82 -20.63 -10.02
C PHE A 28 13.19 -19.19 -10.45
N GLY A 29 14.16 -19.04 -11.36
CA GLY A 29 14.24 -17.87 -12.26
C GLY A 29 15.51 -17.02 -12.27
N ASP A 30 16.66 -17.63 -12.57
CA ASP A 30 17.84 -17.07 -13.28
C ASP A 30 18.37 -15.66 -12.92
N VAL A 31 19.39 -15.62 -12.06
CA VAL A 31 20.23 -14.44 -11.77
C VAL A 31 21.61 -14.66 -12.38
N ARG A 32 21.95 -13.91 -13.44
CA ARG A 32 23.37 -13.77 -13.85
C ARG A 32 24.07 -12.80 -12.89
N LYS A 33 24.74 -13.36 -11.88
CA LYS A 33 25.78 -12.68 -11.11
C LYS A 33 26.99 -12.42 -12.02
N VAL A 34 27.35 -11.16 -12.24
CA VAL A 34 28.73 -10.80 -12.60
C VAL A 34 29.38 -10.27 -11.34
N VAL A 35 30.28 -11.09 -10.80
CA VAL A 35 31.19 -10.75 -9.71
C VAL A 35 32.37 -10.02 -10.33
N PHE A 36 32.62 -8.78 -9.95
CA PHE A 36 33.95 -8.18 -10.14
C PHE A 36 34.69 -8.24 -8.80
N SER A 37 35.54 -9.25 -8.67
CA SER A 37 36.52 -9.36 -7.60
C SER A 37 37.61 -8.32 -7.79
N LYS A 38 37.87 -7.54 -6.74
CA LYS A 38 39.14 -6.83 -6.54
C LYS A 38 40.27 -7.87 -6.49
N HIS A 39 41.22 -7.81 -7.43
CA HIS A 39 42.65 -8.16 -7.29
C HIS A 39 43.29 -8.24 -8.67
N LEU A 40 43.77 -7.11 -9.18
CA LEU A 40 44.80 -7.04 -10.21
C LEU A 40 45.74 -5.88 -9.85
N ASP A 41 46.36 -5.97 -8.68
CA ASP A 41 47.66 -5.36 -8.45
C ASP A 41 48.70 -6.45 -8.74
N ASN A 42 49.71 -6.12 -9.54
CA ASN A 42 50.81 -6.96 -10.05
C ASN A 42 50.57 -7.63 -11.41
N PHE A 43 50.59 -6.85 -12.48
CA PHE A 43 51.30 -7.24 -13.72
C PHE A 43 51.83 -5.98 -14.40
N ASP A 44 53.16 -5.82 -14.39
CA ASP A 44 53.86 -4.86 -15.24
C ASP A 44 53.69 -5.25 -16.71
N LEU A 45 52.91 -4.47 -17.46
CA LEU A 45 52.89 -4.50 -18.92
C LEU A 45 52.97 -3.06 -19.46
N PRO A 46 54.00 -2.72 -20.27
CA PRO A 46 54.11 -1.41 -20.89
C PRO A 46 53.22 -1.31 -22.13
N ASN A 47 52.80 -0.08 -22.45
CA ASN A 47 52.00 0.36 -23.60
C ASN A 47 50.48 0.24 -23.46
N LEU A 48 49.93 1.16 -22.67
CA LEU A 48 48.53 1.58 -22.71
C LEU A 48 48.44 2.87 -23.55
N ASP A 49 48.40 2.75 -24.88
CA ASP A 49 47.98 3.87 -25.73
C ASP A 49 47.30 3.34 -26.99
N LEU A 50 46.14 3.93 -27.28
CA LEU A 50 45.16 3.61 -28.35
C LEU A 50 44.42 2.28 -28.17
N TYR A 51 43.24 2.30 -27.53
CA TYR A 51 42.03 1.50 -27.88
C TYR A 51 40.89 1.63 -26.84
N ILE A 52 40.89 2.63 -25.94
CA ILE A 52 39.85 2.75 -24.89
C ILE A 52 38.69 3.69 -25.26
N THR A 53 38.79 4.47 -26.35
CA THR A 53 37.85 5.58 -26.57
C THR A 53 36.53 5.22 -27.25
N GLU A 54 36.34 4.02 -27.80
CA GLU A 54 35.07 3.66 -28.49
C GLU A 54 34.10 2.81 -27.63
N GLY A 55 34.52 2.31 -26.46
CA GLY A 55 33.67 1.49 -25.59
C GLY A 55 32.93 2.24 -24.47
N LEU A 56 33.31 3.50 -24.21
CA LEU A 56 32.80 4.29 -23.07
C LEU A 56 31.56 5.14 -23.40
N ASP A 57 31.31 5.44 -24.67
CA ASP A 57 30.13 6.23 -25.08
C ASP A 57 28.83 5.41 -25.13
N LEU A 58 28.91 4.08 -25.18
CA LEU A 58 27.73 3.19 -25.13
C LEU A 58 27.07 3.10 -23.74
N TYR A 59 27.73 3.57 -22.69
CA TYR A 59 27.21 3.54 -21.32
C TYR A 59 26.66 4.89 -20.83
N ARG A 60 26.80 5.98 -21.61
CA ARG A 60 26.23 7.29 -21.24
C ARG A 60 24.71 7.35 -21.31
N ASP A 61 24.11 6.54 -22.18
CA ASP A 61 22.67 6.51 -22.41
C ASP A 61 21.94 5.35 -21.71
N LEU A 62 22.65 4.55 -20.91
CA LEU A 62 21.98 3.59 -20.04
C LEU A 62 21.30 4.35 -18.90
N PRO A 63 19.96 4.23 -18.72
CA PRO A 63 19.30 4.89 -17.61
C PRO A 63 19.99 4.44 -16.32
N MET A 64 20.41 5.40 -15.50
CA MET A 64 20.99 5.10 -14.19
C MET A 64 20.14 4.05 -13.48
N PRO A 65 20.75 3.02 -12.86
CA PRO A 65 20.00 1.99 -12.18
C PRO A 65 19.05 2.64 -11.17
N ILE A 66 17.75 2.45 -11.38
CA ILE A 66 16.71 2.99 -10.52
C ILE A 66 16.92 2.38 -9.14
N THR A 67 17.16 3.20 -8.12
CA THR A 67 17.31 2.71 -6.75
C THR A 67 15.98 2.10 -6.26
N PRO A 68 16.00 1.16 -5.31
CA PRO A 68 14.76 0.62 -4.73
C PRO A 68 13.80 1.71 -4.24
N TYR A 69 14.33 2.80 -3.67
CA TYR A 69 13.55 3.96 -3.26
C TYR A 69 12.88 4.68 -4.44
N GLU A 70 13.63 5.00 -5.50
CA GLU A 70 13.07 5.66 -6.69
C GLU A 70 12.01 4.79 -7.38
N SER A 71 12.20 3.47 -7.37
CA SER A 71 11.20 2.51 -7.86
C SER A 71 9.92 2.58 -7.03
N LEU A 72 10.03 2.53 -5.70
CA LEU A 72 8.88 2.65 -4.79
C LEU A 72 8.14 3.99 -5.01
N LYS A 73 8.86 5.10 -5.09
CA LYS A 73 8.26 6.43 -5.29
C LYS A 73 7.45 6.51 -6.59
N ARG A 74 7.98 5.94 -7.69
CA ARG A 74 7.25 5.85 -8.97
C ARG A 74 6.00 4.99 -8.85
N LYS A 75 6.08 3.86 -8.14
CA LYS A 75 4.92 2.98 -7.91
C LYS A 75 3.83 3.67 -7.08
N VAL A 76 4.20 4.39 -6.02
CA VAL A 76 3.25 5.18 -5.21
C VAL A 76 2.54 6.22 -6.08
N GLN A 77 3.29 6.95 -6.90
CA GLN A 77 2.71 7.96 -7.79
C GLN A 77 1.79 7.34 -8.85
N ALA A 78 2.19 6.22 -9.46
CA ALA A 78 1.36 5.49 -10.41
C ALA A 78 0.07 4.96 -9.75
N PHE A 79 0.18 4.44 -8.52
CA PHE A 79 -0.97 3.97 -7.75
C PHE A 79 -1.94 5.12 -7.43
N ARG A 80 -1.44 6.26 -6.96
CA ARG A 80 -2.25 7.47 -6.71
C ARG A 80 -3.00 7.92 -7.96
N ILE A 81 -2.30 8.04 -9.10
CA ILE A 81 -2.92 8.38 -10.39
C ILE A 81 -4.01 7.38 -10.77
N SER A 82 -3.83 6.09 -10.45
CA SER A 82 -4.81 5.05 -10.75
C SER A 82 -6.12 5.19 -9.99
N LEU A 83 -6.13 5.87 -8.84
CA LEU A 83 -7.33 6.08 -8.01
C LEU A 83 -8.17 7.26 -8.54
N ASP A 84 -7.53 8.24 -9.18
CA ASP A 84 -8.17 9.43 -9.72
C ASP A 84 -8.64 9.25 -11.18
N VAL A 85 -8.49 8.06 -11.76
CA VAL A 85 -8.95 7.79 -13.12
C VAL A 85 -10.45 8.04 -13.22
N GLY A 86 -10.85 8.98 -14.09
CA GLY A 86 -12.24 9.33 -14.32
C GLY A 86 -12.82 10.36 -13.34
N SER A 87 -12.07 10.84 -12.35
CA SER A 87 -12.57 11.81 -11.35
C SER A 87 -12.81 13.20 -11.96
N LYS A 88 -12.02 13.59 -12.96
CA LYS A 88 -12.10 14.92 -13.58
C LYS A 88 -13.42 15.10 -14.32
N GLY A 89 -14.23 16.06 -13.85
CA GLY A 89 -15.54 16.34 -14.43
C GLY A 89 -16.64 15.35 -14.02
N PHE A 90 -16.36 14.45 -13.07
CA PHE A 90 -17.35 13.55 -12.51
C PHE A 90 -18.36 14.34 -11.66
N ASP A 91 -19.65 14.17 -11.98
CA ASP A 91 -20.76 14.82 -11.29
C ASP A 91 -21.34 13.91 -10.20
N LYS A 92 -20.90 14.14 -8.96
CA LYS A 92 -21.33 13.38 -7.77
C LYS A 92 -22.82 13.50 -7.49
N SER A 93 -23.42 14.65 -7.82
CA SER A 93 -24.82 14.95 -7.49
C SER A 93 -25.82 13.98 -8.13
N LYS A 94 -25.45 13.36 -9.25
CA LYS A 94 -26.24 12.32 -9.94
C LYS A 94 -26.38 11.04 -9.12
N PHE A 95 -25.44 10.77 -8.21
CA PHE A 95 -25.35 9.53 -7.47
C PHE A 95 -25.61 9.70 -5.98
N ASP A 96 -25.53 10.91 -5.44
CA ASP A 96 -25.76 11.17 -4.01
C ASP A 96 -27.10 10.60 -3.49
N GLY A 97 -28.11 10.55 -4.37
CA GLY A 97 -29.40 9.93 -4.08
C GLY A 97 -29.34 8.49 -3.58
N MET A 98 -28.34 7.68 -3.98
CA MET A 98 -28.23 6.27 -3.58
C MET A 98 -27.85 6.08 -2.11
N PHE A 99 -27.34 7.14 -1.46
CA PHE A 99 -27.00 7.11 -0.03
C PHE A 99 -28.17 7.61 0.84
N ASN A 100 -29.19 8.22 0.23
CA ASN A 100 -30.35 8.74 0.94
C ASN A 100 -31.12 7.57 1.57
N GLY A 101 -31.22 7.59 2.90
CA GLY A 101 -31.77 6.49 3.71
C GLY A 101 -30.76 5.97 4.73
N PHE A 102 -29.46 6.08 4.44
CA PHE A 102 -28.39 5.59 5.33
C PHE A 102 -27.74 6.70 6.17
N ASN A 103 -28.22 7.93 6.07
CA ASN A 103 -27.67 9.09 6.78
C ASN A 103 -27.69 8.91 8.31
N ASN A 104 -28.65 8.16 8.85
CA ASN A 104 -28.72 7.89 10.29
C ASN A 104 -27.68 6.87 10.77
N ASN A 105 -27.13 6.03 9.87
CA ASN A 105 -26.23 4.92 10.19
C ASN A 105 -24.75 5.33 10.29
N TYR A 106 -24.43 6.62 10.25
CA TYR A 106 -23.07 7.19 10.32
C TYR A 106 -22.13 6.86 9.14
N TYR A 107 -22.31 5.75 8.42
CA TYR A 107 -21.41 5.30 7.35
C TYR A 107 -21.29 6.26 6.15
N PHE A 108 -22.34 7.00 5.80
CA PHE A 108 -22.37 7.88 4.61
C PHE A 108 -22.71 9.34 4.94
N LYS A 109 -22.38 9.78 6.16
CA LYS A 109 -22.63 11.17 6.60
C LYS A 109 -21.68 12.17 5.95
N ASP A 110 -20.45 11.76 5.68
CA ASP A 110 -19.42 12.62 5.08
C ASP A 110 -19.21 12.30 3.59
N ASP A 111 -18.62 13.28 2.90
CA ASP A 111 -18.28 13.15 1.48
C ASP A 111 -17.10 12.20 1.25
N TYR A 112 -16.26 11.97 2.26
CA TYR A 112 -15.12 11.06 2.17
C TYR A 112 -15.58 9.62 1.90
N SER A 113 -16.54 9.14 2.68
CA SER A 113 -17.14 7.81 2.58
C SER A 113 -17.84 7.60 1.24
N LYS A 114 -18.55 8.62 0.74
CA LYS A 114 -19.17 8.58 -0.58
C LYS A 114 -18.12 8.57 -1.70
N ASN A 115 -17.05 9.35 -1.55
CA ASN A 115 -15.94 9.36 -2.51
C ASN A 115 -15.26 8.00 -2.61
N CYS A 116 -15.15 7.26 -1.50
CA CYS A 116 -14.58 5.91 -1.51
C CYS A 116 -15.40 4.95 -2.40
N VAL A 117 -16.73 5.06 -2.39
CA VAL A 117 -17.60 4.31 -3.32
C VAL A 117 -17.35 4.70 -4.77
N TYR A 118 -17.16 5.99 -5.04
CA TYR A 118 -16.84 6.47 -6.39
C TYR A 118 -15.47 5.96 -6.87
N ILE A 119 -14.45 5.95 -6.00
CA ILE A 119 -13.12 5.40 -6.28
C ILE A 119 -13.20 3.90 -6.56
N ALA A 120 -13.95 3.14 -5.77
CA ALA A 120 -14.13 1.70 -5.98
C ALA A 120 -14.72 1.38 -7.37
N MET A 121 -15.57 2.26 -7.89
CA MET A 121 -16.12 2.16 -9.25
C MET A 121 -15.34 2.95 -10.30
N LYS A 122 -14.14 3.45 -9.96
CA LYS A 122 -13.26 4.25 -10.83
C LYS A 122 -13.98 5.42 -11.49
N TYR A 123 -14.89 6.06 -10.75
CA TYR A 123 -15.73 7.16 -11.22
C TYR A 123 -16.51 6.86 -12.51
N ASN A 124 -16.72 5.57 -12.84
CA ASN A 124 -17.38 5.17 -14.07
C ASN A 124 -18.90 5.31 -13.92
N VAL A 125 -19.46 6.27 -14.66
CA VAL A 125 -20.89 6.59 -14.66
C VAL A 125 -21.76 5.37 -14.95
N ALA A 126 -21.39 4.52 -15.92
CA ALA A 126 -22.21 3.37 -16.31
C ALA A 126 -22.25 2.28 -15.22
N TYR A 127 -21.15 2.07 -14.49
CA TYR A 127 -21.13 1.14 -13.36
C TYR A 127 -21.86 1.71 -12.14
N LEU A 128 -21.68 3.00 -11.86
CA LEU A 128 -22.39 3.68 -10.78
C LEU A 128 -23.91 3.74 -11.01
N GLU A 129 -24.37 3.90 -12.25
CA GLU A 129 -25.79 3.78 -12.63
C GLU A 129 -26.35 2.38 -12.27
N LYS A 130 -25.58 1.32 -12.52
CA LYS A 130 -25.98 -0.05 -12.17
C LYS A 130 -26.02 -0.24 -10.65
N VAL A 131 -25.03 0.26 -9.91
CA VAL A 131 -25.00 0.26 -8.44
C VAL A 131 -26.23 0.98 -7.89
N LYS A 132 -26.46 2.21 -8.33
CA LYS A 132 -27.62 3.02 -7.96
C LYS A 132 -28.93 2.28 -8.22
N ARG A 133 -29.09 1.65 -9.39
CA ARG A 133 -30.29 0.89 -9.74
C ARG A 133 -30.50 -0.33 -8.84
N ILE A 134 -29.42 -1.03 -8.45
CA ILE A 134 -29.50 -2.15 -7.51
C ILE A 134 -29.96 -1.65 -6.14
N VAL A 135 -29.35 -0.57 -5.63
CA VAL A 135 -29.69 0.06 -4.34
C VAL A 135 -31.15 0.54 -4.36
N ASP A 136 -31.55 1.33 -5.35
CA ASP A 136 -32.92 1.87 -5.48
C ASP A 136 -33.96 0.75 -5.46
N ARG A 137 -33.67 -0.40 -6.10
CA ARG A 137 -34.58 -1.56 -6.11
C ARG A 137 -34.69 -2.25 -4.76
N LEU A 138 -33.58 -2.40 -4.03
CA LEU A 138 -33.60 -2.97 -2.68
C LEU A 138 -34.35 -2.04 -1.71
N MET A 139 -34.11 -0.73 -1.82
CA MET A 139 -34.76 0.31 -1.01
C MET A 139 -36.24 0.49 -1.32
N SER A 140 -36.72 0.04 -2.49
CA SER A 140 -38.14 0.12 -2.85
C SER A 140 -39.05 -0.83 -2.06
N VAL A 141 -38.48 -1.83 -1.37
CA VAL A 141 -39.25 -2.78 -0.56
C VAL A 141 -39.58 -2.12 0.78
N LYS A 142 -40.77 -1.53 0.86
CA LYS A 142 -41.29 -0.97 2.10
C LYS A 142 -41.63 -2.09 3.10
N ILE A 143 -41.21 -1.92 4.35
CA ILE A 143 -41.78 -2.63 5.49
C ILE A 143 -42.79 -1.68 6.15
N ASP A 144 -43.98 -2.19 6.47
CA ASP A 144 -45.06 -1.40 7.08
C ASP A 144 -44.75 -0.97 8.54
N ASP A 145 -43.67 -1.50 9.11
CA ASP A 145 -43.13 -1.15 10.42
C ASP A 145 -41.92 -0.20 10.30
N PRO A 146 -42.06 1.09 10.68
CA PRO A 146 -41.01 2.11 10.57
C PRO A 146 -39.86 1.94 11.58
N VAL A 147 -39.93 1.00 12.52
CA VAL A 147 -38.86 0.75 13.52
C VAL A 147 -37.85 -0.30 13.02
N MET A 148 -38.19 -1.08 12.00
CA MET A 148 -37.38 -2.21 11.53
C MET A 148 -36.73 -1.90 10.19
N VAL A 149 -35.39 -1.88 10.17
CA VAL A 149 -34.62 -1.86 8.92
C VAL A 149 -34.91 -3.13 8.14
N SER A 150 -35.32 -2.99 6.88
CA SER A 150 -35.63 -4.15 6.07
C SER A 150 -34.39 -4.98 5.79
N LYS A 151 -34.55 -6.31 5.70
CA LYS A 151 -33.45 -7.18 5.25
C LYS A 151 -32.89 -6.76 3.88
N TYR A 152 -33.68 -6.07 3.05
CA TYR A 152 -33.26 -5.56 1.75
C TYR A 152 -32.44 -4.27 1.88
N GLU A 153 -32.86 -3.39 2.78
CA GLU A 153 -32.14 -2.17 3.15
C GLU A 153 -30.78 -2.50 3.78
N ASN A 154 -30.71 -3.51 4.66
CA ASN A 154 -29.44 -4.01 5.19
C ASN A 154 -28.52 -4.56 4.08
N THR A 155 -29.04 -5.32 3.12
CA THR A 155 -28.23 -5.79 1.99
C THR A 155 -27.76 -4.63 1.11
N ALA A 156 -28.58 -3.60 0.90
CA ALA A 156 -28.18 -2.40 0.17
C ALA A 156 -27.07 -1.62 0.91
N LEU A 157 -27.22 -1.45 2.22
CA LEU A 157 -26.21 -0.83 3.07
C LEU A 157 -24.90 -1.60 3.03
N ASN A 158 -24.94 -2.92 3.26
CA ASN A 158 -23.74 -3.76 3.22
C ASN A 158 -23.05 -3.70 1.86
N PHE A 159 -23.81 -3.62 0.77
CA PHE A 159 -23.24 -3.50 -0.57
C PHE A 159 -22.47 -2.19 -0.71
N LEU A 160 -23.04 -1.07 -0.27
CA LEU A 160 -22.36 0.22 -0.29
C LEU A 160 -21.16 0.26 0.66
N ILE A 161 -21.23 -0.39 1.83
CA ILE A 161 -20.10 -0.50 2.78
C ILE A 161 -18.94 -1.26 2.14
N VAL A 162 -19.18 -2.39 1.47
CA VAL A 162 -18.08 -3.11 0.78
C VAL A 162 -17.43 -2.26 -0.31
N LEU A 163 -18.22 -1.47 -1.05
CA LEU A 163 -17.66 -0.50 -2.02
C LEU A 163 -16.86 0.61 -1.33
N GLN A 164 -17.35 1.10 -0.20
CA GLN A 164 -16.64 2.08 0.63
C GLN A 164 -15.31 1.50 1.12
N ASP A 165 -15.28 0.28 1.67
CA ASP A 165 -14.09 -0.36 2.21
C ASP A 165 -13.02 -0.55 1.13
N ILE A 166 -13.41 -0.93 -0.10
CA ILE A 166 -12.50 -0.98 -1.25
C ILE A 166 -11.83 0.37 -1.45
N GLY A 167 -12.60 1.45 -1.46
CA GLY A 167 -12.09 2.81 -1.61
C GLY A 167 -11.19 3.23 -0.45
N ILE A 168 -11.60 3.01 0.79
CA ILE A 168 -10.83 3.35 2.00
C ILE A 168 -9.50 2.61 2.01
N TYR A 169 -9.50 1.30 1.72
CA TYR A 169 -8.29 0.49 1.82
C TYR A 169 -7.23 0.87 0.79
N VAL A 170 -7.62 1.41 -0.36
CA VAL A 170 -6.67 1.91 -1.36
C VAL A 170 -6.32 3.38 -1.13
N LEU A 171 -7.28 4.21 -0.72
CA LEU A 171 -7.08 5.64 -0.55
C LEU A 171 -6.19 5.96 0.66
N ASP A 172 -6.37 5.28 1.80
CA ASP A 172 -5.59 5.50 3.02
C ASP A 172 -4.07 5.27 2.83
N VAL A 173 -3.69 4.48 1.83
CA VAL A 173 -2.29 4.24 1.50
C VAL A 173 -1.63 5.51 0.93
N VAL A 174 -2.41 6.36 0.23
CA VAL A 174 -1.90 7.47 -0.62
C VAL A 174 -2.67 8.80 -0.53
N GLU A 175 -3.53 9.00 0.48
CA GLU A 175 -4.15 10.29 0.81
C GLU A 175 -3.38 11.14 1.84
N GLU A 176 -3.18 12.43 1.55
CA GLU A 176 -2.23 13.33 2.23
C GLU A 176 -2.48 13.53 3.74
N ASN A 177 -3.71 13.31 4.21
CA ASN A 177 -4.11 13.49 5.61
C ASN A 177 -4.19 12.16 6.37
N GLY A 178 -3.03 11.52 6.60
CA GLY A 178 -2.96 10.21 7.25
C GLY A 178 -2.20 9.16 6.43
N GLU A 179 -1.75 9.57 5.25
CA GLU A 179 -0.98 8.81 4.26
C GLU A 179 0.07 7.87 4.88
N LEU A 180 -0.12 6.58 4.64
CA LEU A 180 0.92 5.60 4.95
C LEU A 180 2.16 5.87 4.10
N LEU A 181 1.99 6.16 2.81
CA LEU A 181 3.09 6.41 1.86
C LEU A 181 3.23 7.89 1.48
N SER A 182 3.10 8.80 2.45
CA SER A 182 3.42 10.23 2.24
C SER A 182 4.87 10.45 1.88
N ASN A 183 5.13 11.59 1.22
CA ASN A 183 6.50 12.06 0.95
C ASN A 183 7.35 12.05 2.22
N SER A 184 6.82 12.52 3.34
CA SER A 184 7.54 12.50 4.62
C SER A 184 7.93 11.07 5.02
N ASN A 185 6.99 10.11 5.01
CA ASN A 185 7.27 8.72 5.37
C ASN A 185 8.23 8.04 4.37
N LEU A 186 8.12 8.36 3.08
CA LEU A 186 9.03 7.88 2.04
C LEU A 186 10.46 8.41 2.26
N ASP A 187 10.60 9.69 2.53
CA ASP A 187 11.90 10.31 2.81
C ASP A 187 12.54 9.67 4.06
N MET A 188 11.73 9.29 5.06
CA MET A 188 12.24 8.53 6.23
C MET A 188 12.87 7.19 5.84
N LEU A 189 12.24 6.45 4.90
CA LEU A 189 12.76 5.17 4.42
C LEU A 189 14.10 5.35 3.69
N GLN A 190 14.23 6.44 2.91
CA GLN A 190 15.45 6.76 2.18
C GLN A 190 16.60 7.11 3.13
N GLU A 191 16.35 8.00 4.10
CA GLU A 191 17.33 8.48 5.07
C GLU A 191 17.88 7.35 5.95
N ASP A 192 17.01 6.43 6.38
CA ASP A 192 17.42 5.27 7.19
C ASP A 192 18.05 4.15 6.33
N ASN A 193 18.00 4.27 4.99
CA ASN A 193 18.43 3.26 4.02
C ASN A 193 17.86 1.85 4.33
N ASP A 194 16.59 1.80 4.74
CA ASP A 194 15.91 0.57 5.14
C ASP A 194 15.39 -0.18 3.92
N LEU A 195 16.31 -0.88 3.25
CA LEU A 195 16.01 -1.64 2.03
C LEU A 195 14.96 -2.74 2.25
N ASP A 196 14.93 -3.35 3.44
CA ASP A 196 13.98 -4.42 3.75
C ASP A 196 12.56 -3.87 3.84
N SER A 197 12.37 -2.73 4.53
CA SER A 197 11.07 -2.04 4.57
C SER A 197 10.67 -1.51 3.20
N ILE A 198 11.60 -0.92 2.43
CA ILE A 198 11.33 -0.43 1.07
C ILE A 198 10.83 -1.56 0.17
N ASN A 199 11.53 -2.70 0.15
CA ASN A 199 11.15 -3.85 -0.67
C ASN A 199 9.82 -4.46 -0.21
N SER A 200 9.61 -4.60 1.11
CA SER A 200 8.37 -5.14 1.67
C SER A 200 7.16 -4.27 1.31
N ILE A 201 7.28 -2.95 1.48
CA ILE A 201 6.25 -1.99 1.10
C ILE A 201 6.00 -2.05 -0.41
N SER A 202 7.06 -2.13 -1.22
CA SER A 202 6.90 -2.21 -2.68
C SER A 202 6.11 -3.45 -3.09
N VAL A 203 6.39 -4.62 -2.50
CA VAL A 203 5.66 -5.86 -2.81
C VAL A 203 4.21 -5.77 -2.35
N ALA A 204 3.97 -5.23 -1.15
CA ALA A 204 2.61 -5.05 -0.63
C ALA A 204 1.79 -4.07 -1.50
N LEU A 205 2.41 -2.99 -1.99
CA LEU A 205 1.76 -2.04 -2.90
C LEU A 205 1.42 -2.67 -4.26
N ASP A 206 2.33 -3.46 -4.84
CA ASP A 206 2.07 -4.18 -6.09
C ASP A 206 0.89 -5.16 -5.92
N ASN A 207 0.87 -5.90 -4.81
CA ASN A 207 -0.21 -6.83 -4.49
C ASN A 207 -1.54 -6.12 -4.22
N LEU A 208 -1.52 -5.00 -3.49
CA LEU A 208 -2.70 -4.16 -3.28
C LEU A 208 -3.26 -3.65 -4.62
N SER A 209 -2.39 -3.17 -5.51
CA SER A 209 -2.78 -2.70 -6.84
C SER A 209 -3.39 -3.81 -7.69
N LYS A 210 -2.77 -4.99 -7.69
CA LYS A 210 -3.31 -6.15 -8.42
C LYS A 210 -4.67 -6.59 -7.85
N GLN A 211 -4.76 -6.71 -6.53
CA GLN A 211 -5.98 -7.12 -5.85
C GLN A 211 -7.13 -6.13 -6.07
N LYS A 212 -6.84 -4.82 -6.12
CA LYS A 212 -7.82 -3.76 -6.43
C LYS A 212 -8.44 -3.99 -7.80
N GLU A 213 -7.62 -4.28 -8.80
CA GLU A 213 -8.08 -4.55 -10.17
C GLU A 213 -8.87 -5.85 -10.25
N ASP A 214 -8.41 -6.91 -9.57
CA ASP A 214 -9.13 -8.19 -9.50
C ASP A 214 -10.50 -8.05 -8.84
N VAL A 215 -10.59 -7.31 -7.73
CA VAL A 215 -11.86 -7.01 -7.03
C VAL A 215 -12.78 -6.18 -7.91
N PHE A 216 -12.26 -5.15 -8.59
CA PHE A 216 -13.04 -4.33 -9.51
C PHE A 216 -13.66 -5.17 -10.64
N ASN A 217 -12.86 -6.02 -11.29
CA ASN A 217 -13.34 -6.87 -12.38
C ASN A 217 -14.39 -7.88 -11.90
N LEU A 218 -14.19 -8.49 -10.73
CA LEU A 218 -15.20 -9.39 -10.15
C LEU A 218 -16.48 -8.64 -9.78
N LEU A 219 -16.38 -7.42 -9.24
CA LEU A 219 -17.55 -6.59 -8.91
C LEU A 219 -18.36 -6.26 -10.15
N ILE A 220 -17.73 -5.77 -11.22
CA ILE A 220 -18.46 -5.37 -12.43
C ILE A 220 -19.14 -6.57 -13.09
N ASP A 221 -18.47 -7.72 -13.16
CA ASP A 221 -19.06 -8.96 -13.71
C ASP A 221 -20.31 -9.38 -12.92
N ASN A 222 -20.23 -9.35 -11.59
CA ASN A 222 -21.38 -9.68 -10.74
C ASN A 222 -22.50 -8.64 -10.84
N ILE A 223 -22.17 -7.34 -10.82
CA ILE A 223 -23.15 -6.25 -10.92
C ILE A 223 -23.91 -6.33 -12.25
N GLU A 224 -23.24 -6.67 -13.35
CA GLU A 224 -23.88 -6.83 -14.66
C GLU A 224 -24.91 -7.97 -14.69
N ASN A 225 -24.65 -9.05 -13.98
CA ASN A 225 -25.60 -10.14 -13.83
C ASN A 225 -26.77 -9.75 -12.90
N ILE A 226 -26.45 -9.14 -11.76
CA ILE A 226 -27.42 -8.82 -10.70
C ILE A 226 -28.42 -7.75 -11.13
N VAL A 227 -27.97 -6.69 -11.81
CA VAL A 227 -28.83 -5.54 -12.18
C VAL A 227 -30.01 -5.96 -13.07
N ASN A 228 -29.84 -7.03 -13.85
CA ASN A 228 -30.82 -7.54 -14.81
C ASN A 228 -31.83 -8.52 -14.18
N LEU A 229 -31.65 -8.93 -12.93
CA LEU A 229 -32.56 -9.86 -12.25
C LEU A 229 -33.93 -9.24 -12.05
N LYS A 230 -35.01 -9.95 -12.42
CA LYS A 230 -36.38 -9.43 -12.31
C LYS A 230 -36.91 -9.39 -10.87
N LYS A 231 -36.57 -10.40 -10.06
CA LYS A 231 -37.08 -10.53 -8.68
C LYS A 231 -36.13 -9.86 -7.69
N ILE A 232 -36.64 -8.97 -6.83
CA ILE A 232 -35.85 -8.28 -5.79
C ILE A 232 -35.24 -9.29 -4.79
N ALA A 233 -35.98 -10.37 -4.48
CA ALA A 233 -35.45 -11.45 -3.65
C ALA A 233 -34.19 -12.12 -4.26
N SER A 234 -34.12 -12.24 -5.58
CA SER A 234 -32.94 -12.78 -6.27
C SER A 234 -31.77 -11.81 -6.21
N ILE A 235 -32.01 -10.50 -6.38
CA ILE A 235 -30.96 -9.47 -6.21
C ILE A 235 -30.33 -9.57 -4.83
N LYS A 236 -31.18 -9.60 -3.79
CA LYS A 236 -30.72 -9.74 -2.41
C LYS A 236 -29.86 -10.99 -2.23
N TYR A 237 -30.37 -12.14 -2.69
CA TYR A 237 -29.69 -13.42 -2.56
C TYR A 237 -28.31 -13.41 -3.24
N GLU A 238 -28.23 -12.96 -4.49
CA GLU A 238 -26.96 -12.90 -5.22
C GLU A 238 -25.97 -11.93 -4.57
N LEU A 239 -26.43 -10.75 -4.11
CA LEU A 239 -25.57 -9.84 -3.38
C LEU A 239 -25.03 -10.47 -2.10
N ASP A 240 -25.89 -11.06 -1.27
CA ASP A 240 -25.46 -11.69 -0.01
C ASP A 240 -24.43 -12.81 -0.25
N LEU A 241 -24.51 -13.54 -1.38
CA LEU A 241 -23.52 -14.54 -1.75
C LEU A 241 -22.14 -13.96 -2.05
N ILE A 242 -22.06 -12.75 -2.60
CA ILE A 242 -20.78 -12.14 -2.98
C ILE A 242 -20.21 -11.22 -1.90
N ILE A 243 -21.06 -10.49 -1.16
CA ILE A 243 -20.63 -9.52 -0.14
C ILE A 243 -20.79 -10.03 1.30
N GLY A 244 -21.50 -11.14 1.51
CA GLY A 244 -21.61 -11.73 2.85
C GLY A 244 -20.26 -12.26 3.34
N ASN A 245 -20.17 -12.59 4.63
CA ASN A 245 -18.91 -13.00 5.28
C ASN A 245 -18.18 -14.20 4.64
N ASN A 246 -18.87 -15.00 3.82
CA ASN A 246 -18.28 -16.12 3.08
C ASN A 246 -18.16 -15.85 1.58
N GLY A 247 -18.51 -14.65 1.13
CA GLY A 247 -18.53 -14.28 -0.28
C GLY A 247 -17.14 -13.98 -0.81
N ASP A 248 -16.97 -14.25 -2.11
CA ASP A 248 -15.67 -14.12 -2.77
C ASP A 248 -15.16 -12.68 -2.78
N ILE A 249 -16.05 -11.69 -2.89
CA ILE A 249 -15.68 -10.28 -2.88
C ILE A 249 -15.29 -9.87 -1.45
N PHE A 250 -16.10 -10.24 -0.46
CA PHE A 250 -15.77 -9.97 0.95
C PHE A 250 -14.36 -10.50 1.31
N ASN A 251 -14.07 -11.76 0.98
CA ASN A 251 -12.76 -12.36 1.24
C ASN A 251 -11.61 -11.62 0.54
N LYS A 252 -11.84 -11.14 -0.68
CA LYS A 252 -10.83 -10.40 -1.44
C LYS A 252 -10.63 -8.96 -0.96
N VAL A 253 -11.59 -8.40 -0.24
CA VAL A 253 -11.53 -7.06 0.34
C VAL A 253 -10.95 -7.11 1.75
N ASP A 254 -11.53 -7.91 2.64
CA ASP A 254 -11.34 -7.77 4.10
C ASP A 254 -10.42 -8.83 4.74
N SER A 255 -9.94 -9.82 3.97
CA SER A 255 -9.01 -10.83 4.51
C SER A 255 -7.57 -10.31 4.65
N LYS A 256 -6.76 -11.06 5.41
CA LYS A 256 -5.30 -10.82 5.55
C LYS A 256 -4.53 -10.93 4.23
N SER A 257 -5.08 -11.59 3.22
CA SER A 257 -4.55 -11.68 1.86
C SER A 257 -5.32 -10.81 0.87
N GLY A 258 -6.27 -10.01 1.35
CA GLY A 258 -7.07 -9.08 0.57
C GLY A 258 -6.54 -7.65 0.65
N LEU A 259 -7.36 -6.70 0.22
CA LEU A 259 -7.01 -5.27 0.22
C LEU A 259 -6.64 -4.77 1.63
N PHE A 260 -7.45 -5.11 2.64
CA PHE A 260 -7.18 -4.78 4.04
C PHE A 260 -5.81 -5.28 4.49
N GLY A 261 -5.51 -6.56 4.24
CA GLY A 261 -4.25 -7.17 4.64
C GLY A 261 -3.02 -6.49 4.03
N PHE A 262 -3.05 -6.16 2.73
CA PHE A 262 -1.94 -5.47 2.09
C PHE A 262 -1.75 -4.04 2.60
N LYS A 263 -2.85 -3.32 2.88
CA LYS A 263 -2.80 -2.01 3.55
C LYS A 263 -2.14 -2.13 4.93
N GLU A 264 -2.54 -3.10 5.75
CA GLU A 264 -2.01 -3.25 7.10
C GLU A 264 -0.52 -3.62 7.09
N ILE A 265 -0.04 -4.43 6.12
CA ILE A 265 1.39 -4.69 5.95
C ILE A 265 2.17 -3.39 5.72
N ILE A 266 1.67 -2.51 4.85
CA ILE A 266 2.31 -1.21 4.60
C ILE A 266 2.31 -0.36 5.88
N LYS A 267 1.18 -0.31 6.58
CA LYS A 267 1.02 0.46 7.81
C LYS A 267 1.97 0.00 8.92
N GLU A 268 2.08 -1.30 9.14
CA GLU A 268 2.98 -1.88 10.14
C GLU A 268 4.42 -1.44 9.89
N LYS A 269 4.89 -1.50 8.64
CA LYS A 269 6.26 -1.04 8.29
C LYS A 269 6.48 0.44 8.58
N ILE A 270 5.50 1.28 8.27
CA ILE A 270 5.60 2.72 8.54
C ILE A 270 5.53 3.05 10.04
N VAL A 271 4.69 2.35 10.80
CA VAL A 271 4.60 2.50 12.26
C VAL A 271 5.91 2.06 12.91
N ASP A 272 6.45 0.91 12.52
CA ASP A 272 7.73 0.40 13.01
C ASP A 272 8.87 1.39 12.74
N LEU A 273 8.95 1.94 11.53
CA LEU A 273 9.95 2.93 11.15
C LEU A 273 9.87 4.19 12.05
N LYS A 274 8.66 4.71 12.27
CA LYS A 274 8.42 5.87 13.14
C LYS A 274 8.85 5.58 14.58
N GLU A 275 8.55 4.38 15.08
CA GLU A 275 8.93 4.00 16.43
C GLU A 275 10.45 3.85 16.57
N GLN A 276 11.11 3.21 15.60
CA GLN A 276 12.57 3.10 15.57
C GLN A 276 13.25 4.48 15.59
N ARG A 277 12.76 5.45 14.81
CA ARG A 277 13.25 6.82 14.84
C ARG A 277 13.06 7.50 16.19
N ALA A 278 11.86 7.37 16.77
CA ALA A 278 11.60 7.92 18.09
C ALA A 278 12.54 7.32 19.15
N ARG A 279 12.83 6.01 19.07
CA ARG A 279 13.79 5.34 19.96
C ARG A 279 15.23 5.86 19.74
N LYS A 280 15.70 5.97 18.49
CA LYS A 280 17.02 6.55 18.15
C LYS A 280 17.17 7.97 18.71
N ALA A 281 16.16 8.82 18.54
CA ALA A 281 16.17 10.19 19.05
C ALA A 281 16.26 10.26 20.57
N ARG A 282 15.51 9.42 21.29
CA ARG A 282 15.59 9.33 22.77
C ARG A 282 16.97 8.90 23.26
N ILE A 283 17.59 7.94 22.57
CA ILE A 283 18.95 7.47 22.92
C ILE A 283 19.97 8.59 22.68
N TYR A 284 19.90 9.27 21.54
CA TYR A 284 20.80 10.38 21.22
C TYR A 284 20.72 11.52 22.25
N LEU A 285 19.50 11.91 22.66
CA LEU A 285 19.30 12.94 23.68
C LEU A 285 19.89 12.55 25.03
N LYS A 286 19.76 11.28 25.43
CA LYS A 286 20.40 10.76 26.66
C LYS A 286 21.91 10.84 26.57
N LEU A 287 22.50 10.35 25.49
CA LEU A 287 23.96 10.35 25.29
C LEU A 287 24.54 11.77 25.26
N LYS A 288 23.84 12.71 24.61
CA LYS A 288 24.25 14.13 24.59
C LYS A 288 24.19 14.74 25.99
N GLY A 289 23.10 14.54 26.72
CA GLY A 289 22.95 15.04 28.09
C GLY A 289 23.99 14.45 29.06
N ASP A 290 24.37 13.19 28.89
CA ASP A 290 25.42 12.55 29.69
C ASP A 290 26.83 13.07 29.33
N SER A 291 27.08 13.37 28.04
CA SER A 291 28.33 13.98 27.57
C SER A 291 28.50 15.40 28.11
N ASP A 292 27.44 16.21 28.08
CA ASP A 292 27.47 17.60 28.56
C ASP A 292 27.69 17.64 30.09
N LYS A 293 27.08 16.73 30.84
CA LYS A 293 27.33 16.56 32.29
C LYS A 293 28.75 16.10 32.63
N GLN A 294 29.38 15.32 31.76
CA GLN A 294 30.78 14.90 31.96
C GLN A 294 31.76 16.02 31.66
N LYS A 295 31.47 16.90 30.70
CA LYS A 295 32.29 18.10 30.41
C LYS A 295 32.22 19.10 31.56
N SER A 296 31.02 19.40 32.07
CA SER A 296 30.85 20.33 33.20
C SER A 296 31.50 19.85 34.51
N LYS A 297 31.70 18.54 34.68
CA LYS A 297 32.43 17.97 35.83
C LYS A 297 33.95 18.00 35.70
N LYS A 298 34.50 18.24 34.50
CA LYS A 298 35.95 18.33 34.26
C LYS A 298 36.46 19.78 34.27
N GLU A 299 35.56 20.75 34.19
CA GLU A 299 35.87 22.19 34.19
C GLU A 299 35.76 22.83 35.58
N ASN A 300 35.35 22.06 36.60
CA ASN A 300 35.40 22.43 38.03
C ASN A 300 36.47 21.60 38.74
#